data_AF-I0YXK4-F1
#
_entry.id   AF-I0YXK4-F1
#
_cell.length_a   1.000
_cell.length_b   1.000
_cell.length_c   1.000
_cell.angle_alpha   90.00
_cell.angle_beta   90.00
_cell.angle_gamma   90.00
#
_symmetry.space_group_name_H-M   'P 1'
#
loop_
_entity.id
_entity.type
_entity.pdbx_description
1 polymer ?
#
loop_
_entity_poly.entity_id
_entity_poly.type
_entity_poly.pdbx_seq_one_letter_code
_entity_poly.pdbx_strand_id
1 'polypeptide(L)'
;LETAVPVDQRPATQLKELREAQLYSWAVLETQAYLNRLGVLFLGSFALLGGPIAYQTFDPLKQTAEFFLSGAVGAGFVVSLAVLRIYLGWSYVGDRLLSAAVAYEETGWYDGQTFVKPPEVLTRDRLLGTYEVKPALSRLKTTLLGTGGVLLLSGSLLFGLIASSADTDGVYGRGAARTPRIVSNEGIIYSKNVKSLQDLRGDDTAAAEEAEAQGG
;
A
#
# COMPACT_ATOMS: atom_id res chain seq x y z
N LEU A 1 -13.31 27.33 -33.09
CA LEU A 1 -12.76 26.12 -33.76
C LEU A 1 -13.28 24.81 -33.16
N GLU A 2 -13.80 24.78 -31.91
CA GLU A 2 -14.36 23.55 -31.28
C GLU A 2 -15.84 23.72 -30.89
N THR A 3 -16.62 24.46 -31.67
CA THR A 3 -17.98 24.87 -31.29
C THR A 3 -18.97 23.68 -31.19
N ALA A 4 -18.67 22.56 -31.84
CA ALA A 4 -19.49 21.35 -31.83
C ALA A 4 -19.38 20.54 -30.52
N VAL A 5 -18.24 20.58 -29.84
CA VAL A 5 -18.02 19.82 -28.61
C VAL A 5 -18.45 20.65 -27.40
N PRO A 6 -19.34 20.12 -26.51
CA PRO A 6 -19.68 20.76 -25.24
C PRO A 6 -18.43 21.12 -24.43
N VAL A 7 -18.44 22.28 -23.76
CA VAL A 7 -17.25 22.85 -23.12
C VAL A 7 -16.61 21.88 -22.12
N ASP A 8 -17.42 21.17 -21.35
CA ASP A 8 -16.98 20.24 -20.29
C ASP A 8 -16.37 18.95 -20.87
N GLN A 9 -16.71 18.61 -22.11
CA GLN A 9 -16.20 17.42 -22.79
C GLN A 9 -14.89 17.69 -23.54
N ARG A 10 -14.43 18.95 -23.59
CA ARG A 10 -13.19 19.32 -24.26
C ARG A 10 -11.98 18.87 -23.43
N PRO A 11 -10.96 18.23 -24.05
CA PRO A 11 -9.78 17.75 -23.33
C PRO A 11 -9.04 18.84 -22.54
N ALA A 12 -8.99 20.08 -23.05
CA ALA A 12 -8.37 21.21 -22.37
C ALA A 12 -9.13 21.63 -21.09
N THR A 13 -10.48 21.57 -21.12
CA THR A 13 -11.32 21.84 -19.93
C THR A 13 -11.14 20.73 -18.89
N GLN A 14 -11.15 19.47 -19.31
CA GLN A 14 -10.93 18.32 -18.43
C GLN A 14 -9.56 18.38 -17.75
N LEU A 15 -8.52 18.81 -18.47
CA LEU A 15 -7.20 19.05 -17.86
C LEU A 15 -7.27 20.12 -16.78
N LYS A 16 -8.01 21.21 -17.01
CA LYS A 16 -8.19 22.26 -16.01
C LYS A 16 -8.92 21.74 -14.77
N GLU A 17 -10.04 21.05 -14.95
CA GLU A 17 -10.78 20.42 -13.86
C GLU A 17 -9.92 19.45 -13.06
N LEU A 18 -9.08 18.67 -13.75
CA LEU A 18 -8.20 17.70 -13.12
C LEU A 18 -7.08 18.37 -12.30
N ARG A 19 -6.61 19.56 -12.71
CA ARG A 19 -5.68 20.37 -11.91
C ARG A 19 -6.33 20.99 -10.68
N GLU A 20 -7.63 21.28 -10.74
CA GLU A 20 -8.37 21.90 -9.63
C GLU A 20 -8.95 20.86 -8.65
N ALA A 21 -9.12 19.61 -9.09
CA ALA A 21 -9.64 18.54 -8.26
C ALA A 21 -8.69 18.18 -7.10
N GLN A 22 -9.27 17.98 -5.91
CA GLN A 22 -8.51 17.84 -4.66
C GLN A 22 -7.45 16.72 -4.68
N LEU A 23 -7.78 15.54 -5.23
CA LEU A 23 -6.87 14.40 -5.28
C LEU A 23 -5.91 14.51 -6.47
N TYR A 24 -6.41 14.90 -7.64
CA TYR A 24 -5.64 14.89 -8.89
C TYR A 24 -4.65 16.05 -9.01
N SER A 25 -4.93 17.17 -8.34
CA SER A 25 -4.03 18.33 -8.23
C SER A 25 -2.65 17.98 -7.66
N TRP A 26 -2.53 16.87 -6.92
CA TRP A 26 -1.27 16.46 -6.28
C TRP A 26 -0.14 16.27 -7.29
N ALA A 27 -0.43 15.88 -8.52
CA ALA A 27 0.59 15.65 -9.55
C ALA A 27 1.33 16.94 -9.97
N VAL A 28 0.71 18.11 -9.78
CA VAL A 28 1.25 19.42 -10.18
C VAL A 28 1.82 20.20 -8.99
N LEU A 29 1.60 19.72 -7.75
CA LEU A 29 2.15 20.36 -6.55
C LEU A 29 3.67 20.40 -6.57
N GLU A 30 4.25 21.39 -5.90
CA GLU A 30 5.69 21.42 -5.61
C GLU A 30 6.14 20.14 -4.89
N THR A 31 7.41 19.77 -5.05
CA THR A 31 7.97 18.53 -4.49
C THR A 31 7.69 18.38 -3.00
N GLN A 32 7.88 19.44 -2.21
CA GLN A 32 7.64 19.41 -0.78
C GLN A 32 6.15 19.22 -0.43
N ALA A 33 5.26 19.99 -1.06
CA ALA A 33 3.83 19.90 -0.81
C ALA A 33 3.27 18.52 -1.19
N TYR A 34 3.75 17.94 -2.29
CA TYR A 34 3.39 16.60 -2.71
C TYR A 34 3.84 15.52 -1.71
N LEU A 35 5.09 15.57 -1.27
CA LEU A 35 5.60 14.62 -0.26
C LEU A 35 4.84 14.76 1.06
N ASN A 36 4.50 15.99 1.46
CA ASN A 36 3.67 16.23 2.64
C ASN A 36 2.27 15.59 2.48
N ARG A 37 1.61 15.70 1.32
CA ARG A 37 0.31 15.06 1.08
C ARG A 37 0.40 13.54 1.17
N LEU A 38 1.43 12.94 0.55
CA LEU A 38 1.66 11.50 0.64
C LEU A 38 1.98 11.06 2.08
N GLY A 39 2.79 11.82 2.80
CA GLY A 39 3.15 11.56 4.19
C GLY A 39 1.96 11.65 5.13
N VAL A 40 1.09 12.66 4.97
CA VAL A 40 -0.16 12.78 5.73
C VAL A 40 -1.10 11.61 5.41
N LEU A 41 -1.21 11.22 4.14
CA LEU A 41 -2.01 10.06 3.76
C LEU A 41 -1.46 8.77 4.38
N PHE A 42 -0.14 8.58 4.36
CA PHE A 42 0.53 7.44 4.96
C PHE A 42 0.33 7.38 6.47
N LEU A 43 0.57 8.48 7.18
CA LEU A 43 0.42 8.53 8.64
C LEU A 43 -1.05 8.36 9.04
N GLY A 44 -1.98 8.96 8.30
CA GLY A 44 -3.41 8.80 8.52
C GLY A 44 -3.86 7.36 8.29
N SER A 45 -3.44 6.72 7.20
CA SER A 45 -3.78 5.32 6.93
C SER A 45 -3.12 4.35 7.89
N PHE A 46 -1.89 4.64 8.32
CA PHE A 46 -1.21 3.89 9.38
C PHE A 46 -1.96 4.01 10.70
N ALA A 47 -2.28 5.23 11.16
CA ALA A 47 -2.93 5.42 12.45
C ALA A 47 -4.37 4.85 12.50
N LEU A 48 -5.14 4.98 11.41
CA LEU A 48 -6.56 4.62 11.39
C LEU A 48 -6.83 3.18 10.96
N LEU A 49 -5.95 2.59 10.14
CA LEU A 49 -6.16 1.26 9.56
C LEU A 49 -4.99 0.32 9.88
N GLY A 50 -3.79 0.67 9.42
CA GLY A 50 -2.63 -0.22 9.48
C GLY A 50 -2.22 -0.60 10.92
N GLY A 51 -2.17 0.37 11.81
CA GLY A 51 -1.79 0.22 13.22
C GLY A 51 -2.78 -0.61 14.02
N PRO A 52 -4.09 -0.29 14.03
CA PRO A 52 -5.09 -1.12 14.71
C PRO A 52 -5.13 -2.57 14.21
N ILE A 53 -4.97 -2.80 12.90
CA ILE A 53 -4.91 -4.15 12.33
C ILE A 53 -3.62 -4.87 12.77
N ALA A 54 -2.47 -4.19 12.69
CA ALA A 54 -1.18 -4.74 13.11
C ALA A 54 -1.15 -5.06 14.61
N TYR A 55 -1.80 -4.23 15.44
CA TYR A 55 -1.89 -4.42 16.89
C TYR A 55 -2.56 -5.75 17.28
N GLN A 56 -3.56 -6.17 16.50
CA GLN A 56 -4.24 -7.44 16.73
C GLN A 56 -3.39 -8.66 16.35
N THR A 57 -2.39 -8.46 15.49
CA THR A 57 -1.53 -9.56 14.99
C THR A 57 -0.23 -9.64 15.79
N PHE A 58 0.34 -8.50 16.14
CA PHE A 58 1.66 -8.38 16.74
C PHE A 58 1.59 -7.53 18.01
N ASP A 59 2.10 -8.08 19.12
CA ASP A 59 2.26 -7.34 20.38
C ASP A 59 3.31 -6.24 20.19
N PRO A 60 2.95 -4.95 20.26
CA PRO A 60 3.89 -3.86 19.99
C PRO A 60 5.08 -3.80 20.93
N LEU A 61 5.01 -4.40 22.12
CA LEU A 61 6.11 -4.38 23.08
C LEU A 61 7.11 -5.52 22.82
N LYS A 62 6.64 -6.65 22.31
CA LYS A 62 7.47 -7.85 22.07
C LYS A 62 7.90 -7.99 20.62
N GLN A 63 7.12 -7.46 19.69
CA GLN A 63 7.25 -7.61 18.25
C GLN A 63 7.15 -6.23 17.57
N THR A 64 7.99 -5.30 18.01
CA THR A 64 8.00 -3.91 17.54
C THR A 64 8.22 -3.83 16.03
N ALA A 65 9.18 -4.57 15.50
CA ALA A 65 9.55 -4.52 14.08
C ALA A 65 8.42 -5.05 13.19
N GLU A 66 7.82 -6.17 13.57
CA GLU A 66 6.71 -6.82 12.85
C GLU A 66 5.46 -5.95 12.87
N PHE A 67 5.14 -5.34 14.03
CA PHE A 67 4.05 -4.39 14.17
C PHE A 67 4.21 -3.21 13.22
N PHE A 68 5.36 -2.53 13.24
CA PHE A 68 5.60 -1.36 12.39
C PHE A 68 5.65 -1.72 10.91
N LEU A 69 6.31 -2.82 10.54
CA LEU A 69 6.39 -3.25 9.14
C LEU A 69 5.02 -3.66 8.60
N SER A 70 4.22 -4.39 9.38
CA SER A 70 2.87 -4.81 8.97
C SER A 70 1.96 -3.62 8.75
N GLY A 71 1.93 -2.69 9.72
CA GLY A 71 1.17 -1.46 9.59
C GLY A 71 1.65 -0.59 8.42
N ALA A 72 2.97 -0.52 8.20
CA ALA A 72 3.56 0.26 7.10
C ALA A 72 3.24 -0.34 5.73
N VAL A 73 3.19 -1.67 5.59
CA VAL A 73 2.76 -2.35 4.36
C VAL A 73 1.31 -1.98 4.05
N GLY A 74 0.41 -2.07 5.03
CA GLY A 74 -0.99 -1.69 4.86
C GLY A 74 -1.16 -0.22 4.48
N ALA A 75 -0.49 0.68 5.20
CA ALA A 75 -0.52 2.11 4.93
C ALA A 75 0.06 2.48 3.56
N GLY A 76 1.21 1.89 3.20
CA GLY A 76 1.88 2.07 1.92
C GLY A 76 1.08 1.55 0.74
N PHE A 77 0.27 0.50 0.95
CA PHE A 77 -0.65 -0.01 -0.07
C PHE A 77 -1.73 1.02 -0.40
N VAL A 78 -2.33 1.66 0.62
CA VAL A 78 -3.31 2.75 0.42
C VAL A 78 -2.70 3.92 -0.35
N VAL A 79 -1.47 4.32 0.00
CA VAL A 79 -0.74 5.37 -0.72
C VAL A 79 -0.51 4.98 -2.18
N SER A 80 -0.10 3.74 -2.44
CA SER A 80 0.14 3.25 -3.80
C SER A 80 -1.14 3.25 -4.64
N LEU A 81 -2.27 2.85 -4.05
CA LEU A 81 -3.58 2.93 -4.71
C LEU A 81 -4.01 4.37 -5.02
N ALA A 82 -3.77 5.32 -4.10
CA ALA A 82 -4.06 6.72 -4.34
C ALA A 82 -3.22 7.29 -5.49
N VAL A 83 -1.92 7.00 -5.52
CA VAL A 83 -1.02 7.41 -6.61
C VAL A 83 -1.44 6.77 -7.94
N LEU A 84 -1.77 5.47 -7.94
CA LEU A 84 -2.28 4.78 -9.12
C LEU A 84 -3.58 5.42 -9.63
N ARG A 85 -4.51 5.77 -8.74
CA ARG A 85 -5.76 6.45 -9.11
C ARG A 85 -5.49 7.80 -9.76
N ILE A 86 -4.57 8.58 -9.21
CA ILE A 86 -4.16 9.86 -9.79
C ILE A 86 -3.53 9.64 -11.17
N TYR A 87 -2.61 8.68 -11.29
CA TYR A 87 -1.97 8.32 -12.56
C TYR A 87 -2.98 7.98 -13.65
N LEU A 88 -3.98 7.15 -13.35
CA LEU A 88 -5.02 6.77 -14.32
C LEU A 88 -5.87 7.96 -14.77
N GLY A 89 -6.18 8.91 -13.87
CA GLY A 89 -6.90 10.13 -14.24
C GLY A 89 -6.09 11.00 -15.20
N TRP A 90 -4.80 11.22 -14.87
CA TRP A 90 -3.89 12.00 -15.71
C TRP A 90 -3.62 11.33 -17.07
N SER A 91 -3.48 10.00 -17.10
CA SER A 91 -3.21 9.28 -18.36
C SER A 91 -4.42 9.34 -19.29
N TYR A 92 -5.63 9.16 -18.74
CA TYR A 92 -6.87 9.26 -19.50
C TYR A 92 -7.02 10.63 -20.19
N VAL A 93 -6.83 11.74 -19.45
CA VAL A 93 -6.92 13.09 -20.04
C VAL A 93 -5.76 13.34 -21.01
N GLY A 94 -4.56 12.84 -20.69
CA GLY A 94 -3.39 12.91 -21.58
C GLY A 94 -3.63 12.25 -22.94
N ASP A 95 -4.20 11.05 -22.95
CA ASP A 95 -4.52 10.33 -24.17
C ASP A 95 -5.57 11.07 -25.00
N ARG A 96 -6.58 11.67 -24.36
CA ARG A 96 -7.58 12.51 -25.06
C ARG A 96 -7.00 13.81 -25.62
N LEU A 97 -6.01 14.42 -24.97
CA LEU A 97 -5.30 15.58 -25.49
C LEU A 97 -4.50 15.21 -26.75
N LEU A 98 -3.76 14.10 -26.71
CA LEU A 98 -2.90 13.67 -27.82
C LEU A 98 -3.66 13.06 -28.99
N SER A 99 -4.87 12.54 -28.76
CA SER A 99 -5.73 11.98 -29.80
C SER A 99 -6.17 13.04 -30.82
N ALA A 100 -6.16 12.66 -32.10
CA ALA A 100 -6.64 13.49 -33.20
C ALA A 100 -8.17 13.59 -33.26
N ALA A 101 -8.88 12.63 -32.67
CA ALA A 101 -10.33 12.63 -32.60
C ALA A 101 -10.81 12.41 -31.16
N VAL A 102 -11.93 13.02 -30.81
CA VAL A 102 -12.53 12.93 -29.48
C VAL A 102 -14.00 12.56 -29.63
N ALA A 103 -14.40 11.45 -29.02
CA ALA A 103 -15.80 11.12 -28.86
C ALA A 103 -16.44 12.08 -27.86
N TYR A 104 -17.61 12.60 -28.20
CA TYR A 104 -18.42 13.47 -27.37
C TYR A 104 -19.90 13.15 -27.53
N GLU A 105 -20.67 13.44 -26.51
CA GLU A 105 -22.12 13.25 -26.51
C GLU A 105 -22.81 14.62 -26.59
N GLU A 106 -23.65 14.80 -27.60
CA GLU A 106 -24.60 15.92 -27.65
C GLU A 106 -25.80 15.56 -26.76
N THR A 107 -26.31 16.52 -25.98
CA THR A 107 -27.41 16.29 -25.03
C THR A 107 -28.60 15.59 -25.71
N GLY A 108 -28.88 14.33 -25.39
CA GLY A 108 -29.96 13.55 -26.00
C GLY A 108 -29.82 12.03 -25.80
N TRP A 109 -30.73 11.26 -26.41
CA TRP A 109 -30.73 9.79 -26.42
C TRP A 109 -29.99 9.19 -27.64
N TYR A 110 -29.32 10.03 -28.42
CA TYR A 110 -28.58 9.60 -29.60
C TYR A 110 -27.13 9.26 -29.28
N ASP A 111 -26.56 8.32 -30.04
CA ASP A 111 -25.19 7.85 -29.89
C ASP A 111 -24.16 9.00 -29.95
N GLY A 112 -23.03 8.81 -29.25
CA GLY A 112 -21.92 9.77 -29.26
C GLY A 112 -21.35 10.01 -30.66
N GLN A 113 -20.96 11.25 -30.94
CA GLN A 113 -20.30 11.64 -32.18
C GLN A 113 -18.78 11.76 -31.97
N THR A 114 -18.01 11.64 -33.05
CA THR A 114 -16.55 11.84 -33.01
C THR A 114 -16.17 13.17 -33.65
N PHE A 115 -15.58 14.07 -32.87
CA PHE A 115 -15.03 15.32 -33.35
C PHE A 115 -13.57 15.16 -33.76
N VAL A 116 -13.24 15.42 -35.03
CA VAL A 116 -11.85 15.46 -35.52
C VAL A 116 -11.28 16.85 -35.25
N LYS A 117 -10.17 16.91 -34.51
CA LYS A 117 -9.56 18.19 -34.12
C LYS A 117 -8.91 18.88 -35.33
N PRO A 118 -9.21 20.17 -35.59
CA PRO A 118 -8.45 20.93 -36.57
C PRO A 118 -6.99 21.08 -36.13
N PRO A 119 -6.05 21.30 -37.06
CA PRO A 119 -4.61 21.26 -36.78
C PRO A 119 -4.17 22.27 -35.70
N GLU A 120 -4.83 23.42 -35.59
CA GLU A 120 -4.54 24.43 -34.57
C GLU A 120 -4.86 23.92 -33.16
N VAL A 121 -6.02 23.27 -33.00
CA VAL A 121 -6.48 22.69 -31.73
C VAL A 121 -5.62 21.51 -31.33
N LEU A 122 -5.30 20.63 -32.29
CA LEU A 122 -4.44 19.48 -32.03
C LEU A 122 -3.03 19.92 -31.62
N THR A 123 -2.49 20.97 -32.23
CA THR A 123 -1.18 21.52 -31.88
C THR A 123 -1.19 22.08 -30.46
N ARG A 124 -2.21 22.88 -30.08
CA ARG A 124 -2.39 23.37 -28.71
C ARG A 124 -2.45 22.22 -27.70
N ASP A 125 -3.27 21.21 -27.97
CA ASP A 125 -3.46 20.07 -27.06
C ASP A 125 -2.17 19.24 -26.92
N ARG A 126 -1.39 19.10 -27.99
CA ARG A 126 -0.07 18.42 -27.95
C ARG A 126 0.96 19.20 -27.14
N LEU A 127 0.92 20.52 -27.17
CA LEU A 127 1.77 21.36 -26.32
C LEU A 127 1.41 21.13 -24.84
N LEU A 128 0.13 21.20 -24.48
CA LEU A 128 -0.34 20.91 -23.11
C LEU A 128 0.04 19.48 -22.68
N GLY A 129 -0.20 18.50 -23.56
CA GLY A 129 0.17 17.11 -23.30
C GLY A 129 1.67 16.93 -23.05
N THR A 130 2.51 17.62 -23.82
CA THR A 130 3.97 17.46 -23.72
C THR A 130 4.58 18.21 -22.54
N TYR A 131 4.12 19.44 -22.27
CA TYR A 131 4.72 20.30 -21.25
C TYR A 131 4.06 20.21 -19.87
N GLU A 132 2.78 19.84 -19.79
CA GLU A 132 2.08 19.70 -18.51
C GLU A 132 1.86 18.23 -18.13
N VAL A 133 1.28 17.44 -19.03
CA VAL A 133 0.83 16.07 -18.69
C VAL A 133 1.99 15.08 -18.59
N LYS A 134 2.91 15.07 -19.55
CA LYS A 134 4.08 14.17 -19.52
C LYS A 134 4.93 14.29 -18.25
N PRO A 135 5.33 15.48 -17.78
CA PRO A 135 6.12 15.57 -16.54
C PRO A 135 5.32 15.11 -15.32
N ALA A 136 4.03 15.43 -15.24
CA ALA A 136 3.15 14.95 -14.17
C ALA A 136 3.06 13.42 -14.16
N LEU A 137 2.84 12.79 -15.31
CA LEU A 137 2.80 11.33 -15.45
C LEU A 137 4.14 10.66 -15.14
N SER A 138 5.25 11.23 -15.60
CA SER A 138 6.60 10.72 -15.32
C SER A 138 6.85 10.67 -13.82
N ARG A 139 6.53 11.74 -13.10
CA ARG A 139 6.64 11.81 -11.65
C ARG A 139 5.73 10.81 -10.94
N LEU A 140 4.47 10.69 -11.36
CA LEU A 140 3.56 9.71 -10.78
C LEU A 140 4.08 8.28 -11.01
N LYS A 141 4.64 7.99 -12.17
CA LYS A 141 5.25 6.70 -12.49
C LYS A 141 6.47 6.41 -11.60
N THR A 142 7.37 7.38 -11.40
CA THR A 142 8.51 7.18 -10.49
C THR A 142 8.07 6.97 -9.06
N THR A 143 7.04 7.69 -8.61
CA THR A 143 6.49 7.51 -7.25
C THR A 143 5.82 6.15 -7.09
N LEU A 144 5.09 5.66 -8.10
CA LEU A 144 4.46 4.34 -8.08
C LEU A 144 5.49 3.21 -8.07
N LEU A 145 6.56 3.34 -8.85
CA LEU A 145 7.69 2.41 -8.82
C LEU A 145 8.40 2.46 -7.46
N GLY A 146 8.58 3.66 -6.89
CA GLY A 146 9.16 3.86 -5.58
C GLY A 146 8.34 3.23 -4.45
N THR A 147 7.04 3.50 -4.39
CA THR A 147 6.15 2.91 -3.37
C THR A 147 6.01 1.41 -3.56
N GLY A 148 5.94 0.93 -4.81
CA GLY A 148 5.95 -0.51 -5.12
C GLY A 148 7.24 -1.20 -4.63
N GLY A 149 8.40 -0.59 -4.88
CA GLY A 149 9.69 -1.09 -4.38
C GLY A 149 9.74 -1.14 -2.85
N VAL A 150 9.31 -0.06 -2.18
CA VAL A 150 9.23 -0.02 -0.70
C VAL A 150 8.28 -1.08 -0.15
N LEU A 151 7.13 -1.32 -0.80
CA LEU A 151 6.18 -2.36 -0.40
C LEU A 151 6.76 -3.77 -0.53
N LEU A 152 7.45 -4.06 -1.64
CA LEU A 152 8.09 -5.35 -1.84
C LEU A 152 9.22 -5.58 -0.83
N LEU A 153 10.03 -4.56 -0.56
CA LEU A 153 11.09 -4.63 0.45
C LEU A 153 10.53 -4.84 1.86
N SER A 154 9.55 -4.02 2.27
CA SER A 154 8.93 -4.14 3.60
C SER A 154 8.19 -5.47 3.78
N GLY A 155 7.48 -5.94 2.76
CA GLY A 155 6.85 -7.27 2.77
C GLY A 155 7.86 -8.41 2.84
N SER A 156 8.97 -8.32 2.12
CA SER A 156 10.04 -9.34 2.14
C SER A 156 10.76 -9.38 3.50
N LEU A 157 11.02 -8.21 4.09
CA LEU A 157 11.60 -8.08 5.43
C LEU A 157 10.66 -8.65 6.48
N LEU A 158 9.37 -8.31 6.42
CA LEU A 158 8.37 -8.85 7.32
C LEU A 158 8.29 -10.38 7.21
N PHE A 159 8.26 -10.91 5.98
CA PHE A 159 8.27 -12.35 5.75
C PHE A 159 9.53 -13.01 6.35
N GLY A 160 10.71 -12.41 6.15
CA GLY A 160 11.96 -12.90 6.72
C GLY A 160 11.98 -12.87 8.26
N LEU A 161 11.39 -11.84 8.88
CA LEU A 161 11.26 -11.76 10.34
C LEU A 161 10.32 -12.85 10.87
N ILE A 162 9.17 -13.03 10.24
CA ILE A 162 8.22 -14.08 10.62
C ILE A 162 8.88 -15.47 10.44
N ALA A 163 9.54 -15.71 9.31
CA ALA A 163 10.20 -16.98 9.03
C ALA A 163 11.36 -17.27 9.99
N SER A 164 12.20 -16.27 10.31
CA SER A 164 13.31 -16.44 11.26
C SER A 164 12.85 -16.61 12.71
N SER A 165 11.71 -16.01 13.08
CA SER A 165 11.10 -16.21 14.40
C SER A 165 10.58 -17.64 14.64
N ALA A 166 10.39 -18.43 13.57
CA ALA A 166 9.89 -19.80 13.69
C ALA A 166 10.93 -20.80 14.22
N ASP A 167 12.24 -20.47 14.18
CA ASP A 167 13.31 -21.48 14.26
C ASP A 167 14.12 -21.52 15.57
N THR A 168 13.81 -20.69 16.57
CA THR A 168 14.51 -20.76 17.87
C THR A 168 13.82 -21.70 18.87
N ASP A 169 12.49 -21.71 18.93
CA ASP A 169 11.79 -22.49 19.98
C ASP A 169 10.86 -23.59 19.49
N GLY A 170 10.58 -23.74 18.19
CA GLY A 170 9.59 -24.74 17.73
C GLY A 170 8.18 -24.52 18.30
N VAL A 171 7.96 -23.35 18.90
CA VAL A 171 6.72 -22.88 19.48
C VAL A 171 6.26 -21.75 18.57
N TYR A 172 5.09 -21.92 17.95
CA TYR A 172 4.48 -20.91 17.10
C TYR A 172 4.45 -19.55 17.81
N GLY A 173 5.14 -18.55 17.24
CA GLY A 173 4.97 -17.12 17.46
C GLY A 173 5.04 -16.62 18.92
N ARG A 174 5.86 -15.60 19.18
CA ARG A 174 5.84 -14.83 20.44
C ARG A 174 4.40 -14.39 20.81
N GLY A 175 3.65 -15.20 21.56
CA GLY A 175 2.28 -14.88 21.99
C GLY A 175 1.18 -15.90 21.67
N ALA A 176 1.44 -16.99 20.93
CA ALA A 176 0.47 -18.10 20.91
C ALA A 176 0.52 -18.84 22.26
N ALA A 177 -0.63 -19.34 22.73
CA ALA A 177 -0.68 -20.21 23.90
C ALA A 177 0.36 -21.32 23.75
N ARG A 178 1.23 -21.49 24.76
CA ARG A 178 2.33 -22.46 24.72
C ARG A 178 1.72 -23.82 24.37
N THR A 179 2.05 -24.36 23.20
CA THR A 179 1.53 -25.66 22.80
C THR A 179 2.36 -26.72 23.49
N PRO A 180 1.72 -27.67 24.18
CA PRO A 180 2.44 -28.73 24.86
C PRO A 180 3.23 -29.57 23.85
N ARG A 181 4.52 -29.82 24.14
CA ARG A 181 5.37 -30.66 23.28
C ARG A 181 4.97 -32.13 23.39
N ILE A 182 4.70 -32.58 24.60
CA ILE A 182 4.26 -33.95 24.90
C ILE A 182 3.01 -33.85 25.75
N VAL A 183 1.94 -34.53 25.30
CA VAL A 183 0.72 -34.75 26.07
C VAL A 183 0.66 -36.24 26.37
N SER A 184 1.02 -36.62 27.59
CA SER A 184 0.92 -37.99 28.09
C SER A 184 -0.20 -38.09 29.12
N ASN A 185 -0.65 -39.32 29.44
CA ASN A 185 -1.57 -39.54 30.55
C ASN A 185 -0.98 -39.09 31.90
N GLU A 186 0.35 -38.98 32.00
CA GLU A 186 1.06 -38.54 33.21
C GLU A 186 1.12 -37.01 33.37
N GLY A 187 0.91 -36.26 32.27
CA GLY A 187 0.90 -34.80 32.29
C GLY A 187 1.44 -34.17 30.99
N ILE A 188 1.72 -32.87 31.07
CA ILE A 188 2.07 -32.03 29.93
C ILE A 188 3.51 -31.54 30.09
N ILE A 189 4.32 -31.64 29.04
CA ILE A 189 5.72 -31.17 29.00
C ILE A 189 5.89 -30.13 27.90
N TYR A 190 6.53 -29.02 28.23
CA TYR A 190 6.77 -27.88 27.33
C TYR A 190 8.24 -27.77 26.89
N SER A 191 9.20 -28.11 27.77
CA SER A 191 10.63 -27.97 27.48
C SER A 191 11.14 -29.01 26.48
N LYS A 192 12.20 -28.66 25.73
CA LYS A 192 12.85 -29.54 24.76
C LYS A 192 13.75 -30.60 25.44
N ASN A 193 14.27 -30.30 26.62
CA ASN A 193 15.27 -31.11 27.30
C ASN A 193 14.67 -32.22 28.17
N VAL A 194 13.41 -32.07 28.60
CA VAL A 194 12.74 -33.04 29.51
C VAL A 194 11.99 -34.09 28.72
N LYS A 195 12.42 -35.35 28.78
CA LYS A 195 11.80 -36.45 27.99
C LYS A 195 10.58 -37.03 28.68
N SER A 196 10.58 -37.09 30.00
CA SER A 196 9.46 -37.59 30.81
C SER A 196 9.25 -36.76 32.08
N LEU A 197 8.02 -36.77 32.61
CA LEU A 197 7.70 -36.16 33.91
C LEU A 197 8.43 -36.83 35.08
N GLN A 198 8.90 -38.06 34.88
CA GLN A 198 9.67 -38.80 35.87
C GLN A 198 11.08 -38.21 36.02
N ASP A 199 11.62 -37.63 34.95
CA ASP A 199 12.93 -36.96 34.94
C ASP A 199 12.92 -35.71 35.84
N LEU A 200 11.76 -35.08 36.03
CA LEU A 200 11.60 -33.88 36.87
C LEU A 200 11.62 -34.17 38.37
N ARG A 201 11.37 -35.42 38.78
CA ARG A 201 11.21 -35.76 40.20
C ARG A 201 12.55 -35.78 40.97
N GLY A 202 13.68 -35.87 40.26
CA GLY A 202 15.01 -35.99 40.86
C GLY A 202 16.06 -35.05 40.28
N ASP A 203 15.67 -34.17 39.35
CA ASP A 203 16.57 -33.22 38.71
C ASP A 203 15.99 -31.81 38.81
N ASP A 204 16.46 -31.08 39.82
CA ASP A 204 16.04 -29.69 40.08
C ASP A 204 16.37 -28.77 38.91
N THR A 205 17.38 -29.08 38.10
CA THR A 205 17.75 -28.29 36.91
C THR A 205 16.75 -28.51 35.79
N ALA A 206 16.37 -29.76 35.54
CA ALA A 206 15.32 -30.10 34.58
C ALA A 206 13.95 -29.54 35.00
N ALA A 207 13.65 -29.51 36.31
CA ALA A 207 12.43 -28.93 36.86
C ALA A 207 12.40 -27.40 36.70
N ALA A 208 13.52 -26.71 36.92
CA ALA A 208 13.63 -25.26 36.68
C ALA A 208 13.45 -24.92 35.20
N GLU A 209 14.08 -25.69 34.29
CA GLU A 209 13.92 -25.50 32.84
C GLU A 209 12.48 -25.71 32.37
N GLU A 210 11.78 -26.72 32.91
CA GLU A 210 10.37 -26.94 32.61
C GLU A 210 9.49 -25.82 33.18
N ALA A 211 9.79 -25.30 34.38
CA ALA A 211 9.07 -24.17 34.97
C ALA A 211 9.27 -22.88 34.13
N GLU A 212 10.47 -22.61 33.64
CA GLU A 212 10.72 -21.52 32.70
C GLU A 212 9.97 -21.73 31.37
N ALA A 213 9.97 -22.97 30.86
CA ALA A 213 9.22 -23.38 29.67
C ALA A 213 7.69 -23.35 29.87
N GLN A 214 7.20 -23.38 31.11
CA GLN A 214 5.79 -23.18 31.47
C GLN A 214 5.44 -21.71 31.73
N GLY A 215 6.39 -20.91 32.20
CA GLY A 215 6.31 -19.46 32.24
C GLY A 215 6.65 -18.80 33.56
N GLY A 216 7.24 -19.55 34.49
CA GLY A 216 7.50 -19.10 35.86
C GLY A 216 6.24 -19.19 36.72
#